data_AF-A0A3D4UIN5-F1
#
_entry.id   AF-A0A3D4UIN5-F1
#
_cell.length_a   1.000
_cell.length_b   1.000
_cell.length_c   1.000
_cell.angle_alpha   90.00
_cell.angle_beta   90.00
_cell.angle_gamma   90.00
#
_symmetry.space_group_name_H-M   'P 1'
#
loop_
_entity.id
_entity.type
_entity.pdbx_description
1 polymer ?
#
loop_
_entity_poly.entity_id
_entity_poly.type
_entity_poly.pdbx_seq_one_letter_code
_entity_poly.pdbx_strand_id
1 'polypeptide(L)'
;MMGQVKGVKRCAFAGSLRRGKETIGDIDILIATSDSDTARAAFTTADGVMKVLANGEKKASIRVAINDESSRWGAEDNTAVQIDLRIVDESCWGSALMYFTGSKEHNVRLRERAIKQGMTLNEYGLFKDDGSDKTPPQQRGEKPVACKTEEDIYAKLGLPMIPPTMREDRGEMELTETPRVIEVADIKAELHSHTTASDGKMSIEESAAIAKSRGFHTLAITDHSQSSAVAGGLSPERLYKHIKAIREANKKIEGITIMPGSEVDILVDGTLDYDDDLLASLDVVVASPHAGLRAKPKQATKRLLKAIEHPMVHIIGHPTGRLIERRPGLDPDWNEIFAAAIEHDVALEINCHWMRLDLRDTHVRAAVDAGCKIAIDCDVHHPYDYDNLRFGVMTGQRGWLTPDRCINTWDASTLHAWLKSKR
;
A
#
# COMPACT_ATOMS: atom_id res chain seq x y z
N MET A 1 -17.14 14.14 -6.88
CA MET A 1 -18.36 14.39 -7.68
C MET A 1 -19.61 13.74 -7.06
N MET A 2 -19.79 12.41 -7.09
CA MET A 2 -21.07 11.79 -6.71
C MET A 2 -21.59 12.17 -5.31
N GLY A 3 -20.71 12.27 -4.30
CA GLY A 3 -21.09 12.70 -2.94
C GLY A 3 -21.59 14.15 -2.83
N GLN A 4 -21.47 14.96 -3.89
CA GLN A 4 -21.95 16.35 -3.94
C GLN A 4 -23.23 16.49 -4.77
N VAL A 5 -23.72 15.42 -5.40
CA VAL A 5 -24.94 15.45 -6.21
C VAL A 5 -26.16 15.57 -5.30
N LYS A 6 -27.09 16.47 -5.66
CA LYS A 6 -28.32 16.69 -4.91
C LYS A 6 -29.09 15.37 -4.73
N GLY A 7 -29.57 15.12 -3.50
CA GLY A 7 -30.33 13.93 -3.15
C GLY A 7 -29.47 12.73 -2.74
N VAL A 8 -28.18 12.71 -3.08
CA VAL A 8 -27.24 11.70 -2.58
C VAL A 8 -26.99 11.94 -1.10
N LYS A 9 -27.28 10.92 -0.29
CA LYS A 9 -27.13 10.92 1.17
C LYS A 9 -25.85 10.23 1.64
N ARG A 10 -25.44 9.19 0.91
CA ARG A 10 -24.20 8.44 1.16
C ARG A 10 -23.52 8.11 -0.15
N CYS A 11 -22.19 8.10 -0.13
CA CYS A 11 -21.36 7.75 -1.27
C CYS A 11 -20.07 7.11 -0.76
N ALA A 12 -19.66 5.99 -1.35
CA ALA A 12 -18.40 5.33 -1.03
C ALA A 12 -17.85 4.57 -2.23
N PHE A 13 -16.51 4.46 -2.30
CA PHE A 13 -15.89 3.43 -3.12
C PHE A 13 -16.15 2.05 -2.52
N ALA A 14 -16.27 1.05 -3.37
CA ALA A 14 -16.38 -0.35 -3.01
C ALA A 14 -15.35 -1.18 -3.81
N GLY A 15 -15.60 -2.48 -3.95
CA GLY A 15 -14.78 -3.36 -4.75
C GLY A 15 -13.32 -3.45 -4.31
N SER A 16 -12.48 -3.83 -5.26
CA SER A 16 -11.03 -4.01 -5.03
C SER A 16 -10.30 -2.70 -4.68
N LEU A 17 -10.83 -1.56 -5.14
CA LEU A 17 -10.30 -0.23 -4.79
C LEU A 17 -10.42 0.04 -3.29
N ARG A 18 -11.60 -0.21 -2.69
CA ARG A 18 -11.79 -0.02 -1.24
C ARG A 18 -10.93 -0.99 -0.41
N ARG A 19 -10.59 -2.16 -0.96
CA ARG A 19 -9.68 -3.13 -0.32
C ARG A 19 -8.20 -2.80 -0.53
N GLY A 20 -7.87 -1.73 -1.27
CA GLY A 20 -6.50 -1.31 -1.53
C GLY A 20 -5.70 -2.31 -2.36
N LYS A 21 -6.35 -3.10 -3.23
CA LYS A 21 -5.66 -4.10 -4.04
C LYS A 21 -4.65 -3.41 -4.98
N GLU A 22 -3.47 -4.01 -5.17
CA GLU A 22 -2.38 -3.45 -5.99
C GLU A 22 -2.80 -3.13 -7.43
N THR A 23 -3.71 -3.93 -7.99
CA THR A 23 -4.33 -3.71 -9.29
C THR A 23 -5.84 -3.88 -9.17
N ILE A 24 -6.56 -3.04 -9.92
CA ILE A 24 -8.03 -3.04 -9.97
C ILE A 24 -8.50 -3.21 -11.42
N GLY A 25 -9.69 -3.77 -11.59
CA GLY A 25 -10.32 -3.88 -12.91
C GLY A 25 -11.15 -2.63 -13.21
N ASP A 26 -12.35 -2.58 -12.66
CA ASP A 26 -13.24 -1.43 -12.65
C ASP A 26 -13.21 -0.70 -11.29
N ILE A 27 -13.86 0.46 -11.25
CA ILE A 27 -14.11 1.23 -10.03
C ILE A 27 -15.58 1.08 -9.66
N ASP A 28 -15.87 0.48 -8.51
CA ASP A 28 -17.22 0.41 -7.94
C ASP A 28 -17.51 1.62 -7.05
N ILE A 29 -18.60 2.31 -7.32
CA ILE A 29 -19.15 3.40 -6.49
C ILE A 29 -20.53 2.98 -5.99
N LEU A 30 -20.73 3.04 -4.69
CA LEU A 30 -22.03 2.86 -4.06
C LEU A 30 -22.60 4.20 -3.61
N ILE A 31 -23.89 4.42 -3.88
CA ILE A 31 -24.64 5.57 -3.36
C ILE A 31 -25.97 5.15 -2.74
N ALA A 32 -26.41 5.92 -1.75
CA ALA A 32 -27.81 5.96 -1.33
C ALA A 32 -28.35 7.36 -1.65
N THR A 33 -29.47 7.45 -2.37
CA THR A 33 -30.03 8.71 -2.83
C THR A 33 -31.56 8.72 -2.71
N SER A 34 -32.14 9.89 -2.45
CA SER A 34 -33.59 10.12 -2.57
C SER A 34 -34.03 10.47 -4.00
N ASP A 35 -33.08 10.73 -4.89
CA ASP A 35 -33.31 11.10 -6.29
C ASP A 35 -32.33 10.34 -7.19
N SER A 36 -32.78 9.16 -7.64
CA SER A 36 -31.98 8.27 -8.50
C SER A 36 -31.75 8.88 -9.89
N ASP A 37 -32.75 9.56 -10.45
CA ASP A 37 -32.67 10.11 -11.80
C ASP A 37 -31.63 11.22 -11.90
N THR A 38 -31.64 12.16 -10.94
CA THR A 38 -30.62 13.21 -10.87
C THR A 38 -29.22 12.63 -10.67
N ALA A 39 -29.08 11.62 -9.79
CA ALA A 39 -27.79 10.98 -9.55
C ALA A 39 -27.25 10.26 -10.79
N ARG A 40 -28.09 9.50 -11.50
CA ARG A 40 -27.72 8.79 -12.73
C ARG A 40 -27.40 9.75 -13.87
N ALA A 41 -28.18 10.82 -14.02
CA ALA A 41 -27.90 11.87 -15.00
C ALA A 41 -26.50 12.45 -14.75
N ALA A 42 -26.23 12.92 -13.54
CA ALA A 42 -24.92 13.48 -13.17
C ALA A 42 -23.76 12.48 -13.39
N PHE A 43 -23.96 11.20 -13.09
CA PHE A 43 -22.96 10.16 -13.32
C PHE A 43 -22.68 9.92 -14.80
N THR A 44 -23.73 9.80 -15.62
CA THR A 44 -23.62 9.45 -17.04
C THR A 44 -23.20 10.62 -17.93
N THR A 45 -23.34 11.85 -17.46
CA THR A 45 -22.89 13.07 -18.16
C THR A 45 -21.67 13.71 -17.51
N ALA A 46 -20.96 13.00 -16.63
CA ALA A 46 -19.78 13.51 -15.97
C ALA A 46 -18.66 13.83 -16.97
N ASP A 47 -17.81 14.80 -16.63
CA ASP A 47 -16.66 15.15 -17.44
C ASP A 47 -15.74 13.94 -17.65
N GLY A 48 -15.25 13.78 -18.88
CA GLY A 48 -14.41 12.64 -19.27
C GLY A 48 -15.16 11.35 -19.58
N VAL A 49 -16.48 11.30 -19.43
CA VAL A 49 -17.29 10.15 -19.88
C VAL A 49 -17.21 10.04 -21.40
N MET A 50 -16.63 8.94 -21.86
CA MET A 50 -16.54 8.62 -23.29
C MET A 50 -17.74 7.81 -23.77
N LYS A 51 -18.26 6.92 -22.91
CA LYS A 51 -19.34 6.01 -23.27
C LYS A 51 -20.15 5.58 -22.06
N VAL A 52 -21.48 5.61 -22.18
CA VAL A 52 -22.39 4.95 -21.25
C VAL A 52 -22.57 3.51 -21.69
N LEU A 53 -22.18 2.56 -20.84
CA LEU A 53 -22.27 1.12 -21.10
C LEU A 53 -23.62 0.54 -20.66
N ALA A 54 -24.15 1.05 -19.55
CA ALA A 54 -25.46 0.65 -19.00
C ALA A 54 -26.07 1.81 -18.20
N ASN A 55 -27.40 1.93 -18.23
CA ASN A 55 -28.14 2.91 -17.42
C ASN A 55 -29.52 2.34 -17.04
N GLY A 56 -29.55 1.54 -15.98
CA GLY A 56 -30.77 1.03 -15.36
C GLY A 56 -31.14 1.79 -14.09
N GLU A 57 -32.28 1.42 -13.49
CA GLU A 57 -32.84 2.12 -12.31
C GLU A 57 -31.90 2.10 -11.09
N LYS A 58 -31.23 0.96 -10.82
CA LYS A 58 -30.33 0.77 -9.66
C LYS A 58 -28.86 0.58 -10.02
N LYS A 59 -28.51 0.59 -11.31
CA LYS A 59 -27.14 0.40 -11.82
C LYS A 59 -26.88 1.28 -13.03
N ALA A 60 -25.74 1.97 -13.05
CA ALA A 60 -25.19 2.54 -14.28
C ALA A 60 -23.72 2.15 -14.43
N SER A 61 -23.22 2.13 -15.66
CA SER A 61 -21.81 1.85 -15.98
C SER A 61 -21.34 2.80 -17.06
N ILE A 62 -20.18 3.42 -16.86
CA ILE A 62 -19.56 4.37 -17.80
C ILE A 62 -18.12 3.97 -18.08
N ARG A 63 -17.59 4.35 -19.24
CA ARG A 63 -16.16 4.44 -19.49
C ARG A 63 -15.71 5.89 -19.41
N VAL A 64 -14.69 6.15 -18.62
CA VAL A 64 -14.10 7.47 -18.40
C VAL A 64 -12.67 7.46 -18.92
N ALA A 65 -12.30 8.46 -19.71
CA ALA A 65 -10.93 8.65 -20.16
C ALA A 65 -10.01 8.91 -18.96
N ILE A 66 -8.83 8.28 -18.96
CA ILE A 66 -7.75 8.60 -18.04
C ILE A 66 -6.77 9.47 -18.82
N ASN A 67 -6.76 10.76 -18.49
CA ASN A 67 -5.74 11.68 -18.97
C ASN A 67 -4.71 11.82 -17.85
N ASP A 68 -3.62 11.05 -17.93
CA ASP A 68 -2.51 11.19 -17.00
C ASP A 68 -1.27 11.68 -17.75
N GLU A 69 -1.13 13.01 -17.82
CA GLU A 69 0.09 13.67 -18.30
C GLU A 69 1.24 13.59 -17.29
N SER A 70 0.97 13.12 -16.06
CA SER A 70 1.96 13.04 -14.96
C SER A 70 2.66 11.70 -14.83
N SER A 71 2.21 10.66 -15.56
CA SER A 71 2.92 9.39 -15.65
C SER A 71 4.31 9.60 -16.26
N ARG A 72 5.37 9.28 -15.52
CA ARG A 72 6.79 9.27 -15.97
C ARG A 72 6.99 8.44 -17.26
N TRP A 73 6.04 7.56 -17.59
CA TRP A 73 6.08 6.65 -18.74
C TRP A 73 4.95 6.88 -19.76
N GLY A 74 4.18 7.97 -19.59
CA GLY A 74 3.00 8.30 -20.39
C GLY A 74 1.78 7.42 -20.08
N ALA A 75 0.59 7.95 -20.30
CA ALA A 75 -0.60 7.13 -20.53
C ALA A 75 -0.64 6.76 -22.02
N GLU A 76 -1.06 5.53 -22.35
CA GLU A 76 -1.33 5.19 -23.75
C GLU A 76 -2.52 6.02 -24.26
N ASP A 77 -2.49 6.39 -25.55
CA ASP A 77 -3.61 7.08 -26.19
C ASP A 77 -4.93 6.31 -25.96
N ASN A 78 -5.97 7.00 -25.50
CA ASN A 78 -7.28 6.44 -25.15
C ASN A 78 -7.31 5.47 -23.96
N THR A 79 -6.37 5.57 -23.01
CA THR A 79 -6.49 4.86 -21.72
C THR A 79 -7.82 5.25 -21.05
N ALA A 80 -8.60 4.26 -20.60
CA ALA A 80 -9.88 4.50 -19.97
C ALA A 80 -10.21 3.42 -18.94
N VAL A 81 -10.93 3.83 -17.90
CA VAL A 81 -11.41 2.95 -16.83
C VAL A 81 -12.92 2.84 -16.88
N GLN A 82 -13.42 1.65 -16.56
CA GLN A 82 -14.85 1.46 -16.33
C GLN A 82 -15.17 1.84 -14.88
N ILE A 83 -16.25 2.62 -14.71
CA ILE A 83 -16.79 2.95 -13.40
C ILE A 83 -18.22 2.44 -13.34
N ASP A 84 -18.52 1.64 -12.32
CA ASP A 84 -19.82 1.05 -12.04
C ASP A 84 -20.47 1.78 -10.85
N LEU A 85 -21.67 2.33 -11.05
CA LEU A 85 -22.49 2.93 -10.02
C LEU A 85 -23.56 1.95 -9.55
N ARG A 86 -23.67 1.76 -8.24
CA ARG A 86 -24.74 1.02 -7.57
C ARG A 86 -25.56 1.94 -6.68
N ILE A 87 -26.87 1.91 -6.87
CA ILE A 87 -27.81 2.68 -6.06
C ILE A 87 -28.52 1.72 -5.11
N VAL A 88 -28.41 1.98 -3.82
CA VAL A 88 -28.95 1.13 -2.75
C VAL A 88 -29.82 1.93 -1.80
N ASP A 89 -30.74 1.24 -1.14
CA ASP A 89 -31.58 1.85 -0.11
C ASP A 89 -30.72 2.22 1.11
N GLU A 90 -30.91 3.43 1.64
CA GLU A 90 -30.15 3.91 2.79
C GLU A 90 -30.31 3.00 4.02
N SER A 91 -31.46 2.34 4.14
CA SER A 91 -31.76 1.42 5.23
C SER A 91 -30.88 0.16 5.24
N CYS A 92 -30.33 -0.26 4.10
CA CYS A 92 -29.45 -1.43 3.99
C CYS A 92 -27.98 -1.08 3.65
N TRP A 93 -27.58 0.18 3.87
CA TRP A 93 -26.25 0.68 3.49
C TRP A 93 -25.10 -0.21 3.98
N GLY A 94 -25.13 -0.66 5.23
CA GLY A 94 -24.08 -1.50 5.82
C GLY A 94 -23.91 -2.83 5.08
N SER A 95 -25.02 -3.53 4.83
CA SER A 95 -25.01 -4.81 4.10
C SER A 95 -24.55 -4.64 2.66
N ALA A 96 -25.05 -3.60 1.99
CA ALA A 96 -24.65 -3.30 0.62
C ALA A 96 -23.15 -2.96 0.55
N LEU A 97 -22.66 -2.08 1.42
CA LEU A 97 -21.26 -1.68 1.42
C LEU A 97 -20.34 -2.87 1.69
N MET A 98 -20.66 -3.73 2.67
CA MET A 98 -19.92 -4.96 2.92
C MET A 98 -19.92 -5.87 1.68
N TYR A 99 -21.11 -6.13 1.13
CA TYR A 99 -21.27 -7.03 -0.02
C TYR A 99 -20.50 -6.57 -1.25
N PHE A 100 -20.66 -5.31 -1.64
CA PHE A 100 -20.00 -4.75 -2.82
C PHE A 100 -18.52 -4.44 -2.58
N THR A 101 -18.06 -4.33 -1.33
CA THR A 101 -16.62 -4.27 -1.01
C THR A 101 -15.96 -5.62 -1.24
N GLY A 102 -16.61 -6.72 -0.86
CA GLY A 102 -16.05 -8.05 -0.94
C GLY A 102 -14.83 -8.25 -0.02
N SER A 103 -13.87 -9.12 -0.36
CA SER A 103 -13.79 -9.91 -1.59
C SER A 103 -14.94 -10.91 -1.79
N LYS A 104 -15.00 -11.55 -2.96
CA LYS A 104 -15.98 -12.63 -3.21
C LYS A 104 -15.81 -13.74 -2.18
N GLU A 105 -14.56 -14.12 -1.92
CA GLU A 105 -14.14 -15.16 -0.99
C GLU A 105 -14.57 -14.79 0.43
N HIS A 106 -14.26 -13.56 0.87
CA HIS A 106 -14.71 -13.02 2.15
C HIS A 106 -16.23 -13.10 2.32
N ASN A 107 -17.00 -12.69 1.31
CA ASN A 107 -18.46 -12.76 1.32
C ASN A 107 -18.98 -14.22 1.40
N VAL A 108 -18.31 -15.16 0.73
CA VAL A 108 -18.67 -16.59 0.83
C VAL A 108 -18.50 -17.06 2.27
N ARG A 109 -17.38 -16.76 2.92
CA ARG A 109 -17.12 -17.14 4.31
C ARG A 109 -18.11 -16.53 5.31
N LEU A 110 -18.46 -15.25 5.13
CA LEU A 110 -19.50 -14.61 5.95
C LEU A 110 -20.86 -15.28 5.78
N ARG A 111 -21.25 -15.66 4.56
CA ARG A 111 -22.51 -16.39 4.32
C ARG A 111 -22.49 -17.78 4.91
N GLU A 112 -21.41 -18.53 4.76
CA GLU A 112 -21.24 -19.85 5.38
C GLU A 112 -21.37 -19.77 6.91
N ARG A 113 -20.77 -18.73 7.51
CA ARG A 113 -20.87 -18.46 8.94
C ARG A 113 -22.31 -18.11 9.36
N ALA A 114 -22.99 -17.25 8.59
CA ALA A 114 -24.39 -16.92 8.83
C ALA A 114 -25.29 -18.17 8.81
N ILE A 115 -25.13 -19.03 7.81
CA ILE A 115 -25.89 -20.27 7.65
C ILE A 115 -25.69 -21.19 8.86
N LYS A 116 -24.45 -21.37 9.32
CA LYS A 116 -24.14 -22.15 10.53
C LYS A 116 -24.81 -21.60 11.80
N GLN A 117 -25.19 -20.32 11.80
CA GLN A 117 -25.89 -19.65 12.89
C GLN A 117 -27.41 -19.52 12.64
N GLY A 118 -27.97 -20.24 11.65
CA GLY A 118 -29.39 -20.18 11.32
C GLY A 118 -29.82 -18.83 10.74
N MET A 119 -28.95 -18.22 9.93
CA MET A 119 -29.17 -16.94 9.28
C MET A 119 -28.79 -16.99 7.80
N THR A 120 -29.30 -16.05 7.01
CA THR A 120 -28.90 -15.84 5.61
C THR A 120 -28.44 -14.40 5.42
N LEU A 121 -27.35 -14.21 4.66
CA LEU A 121 -26.72 -12.92 4.44
C LEU A 121 -26.68 -12.58 2.94
N ASN A 122 -27.19 -11.41 2.58
CA ASN A 122 -27.14 -10.86 1.23
C ASN A 122 -26.90 -9.34 1.26
N GLU A 123 -26.92 -8.69 0.09
CA GLU A 123 -26.67 -7.26 -0.07
C GLU A 123 -27.72 -6.35 0.60
N TYR A 124 -28.86 -6.89 1.00
CA TYR A 124 -29.95 -6.16 1.64
C TYR A 124 -29.97 -6.31 3.17
N GLY A 125 -29.29 -7.32 3.71
CA GLY A 125 -29.37 -7.61 5.15
C GLY A 125 -28.82 -8.97 5.55
N LEU A 126 -28.63 -9.12 6.86
CA LEU A 126 -28.59 -10.39 7.56
C LEU A 126 -29.99 -10.71 8.08
N PHE A 127 -30.52 -11.88 7.78
CA PHE A 127 -31.88 -12.30 8.13
C PHE A 127 -31.83 -13.62 8.90
N LYS A 128 -32.85 -13.89 9.72
CA LYS A 128 -33.04 -15.24 10.25
C LYS A 128 -33.37 -16.18 9.10
N ASP A 129 -32.85 -17.39 9.18
CA ASP A 129 -33.28 -18.45 8.28
C ASP A 129 -34.72 -18.86 8.63
N ASP A 130 -35.60 -18.79 7.64
CA ASP A 130 -37.00 -19.20 7.73
C ASP A 130 -37.29 -20.47 6.93
N GLY A 131 -36.26 -21.16 6.43
CA GLY A 131 -36.37 -22.40 5.67
C GLY A 131 -36.96 -22.24 4.27
N SER A 132 -37.04 -21.00 3.75
CA SER A 132 -37.61 -20.70 2.44
C SER A 132 -36.55 -20.55 1.34
N ASP A 133 -36.44 -21.55 0.47
CA ASP A 133 -35.42 -21.58 -0.59
C ASP A 133 -35.81 -20.86 -1.90
N LYS A 134 -37.08 -20.46 -2.05
CA LYS A 134 -37.62 -20.02 -3.35
C LYS A 134 -37.62 -18.51 -3.58
N THR A 135 -37.65 -17.73 -2.50
CA THR A 135 -37.74 -16.27 -2.58
C THR A 135 -36.71 -15.69 -1.61
N PRO A 136 -36.08 -14.54 -1.88
CA PRO A 136 -35.23 -13.88 -0.89
C PRO A 136 -36.04 -13.22 0.24
N PRO A 137 -35.56 -13.19 1.51
CA PRO A 137 -36.28 -12.63 2.65
C PRO A 137 -36.77 -11.18 2.45
N GLN A 138 -35.93 -10.34 1.84
CA GLN A 138 -36.25 -8.94 1.57
C GLN A 138 -37.44 -8.76 0.62
N GLN A 139 -37.71 -9.74 -0.27
CA GLN A 139 -38.87 -9.70 -1.16
C GLN A 139 -40.15 -10.21 -0.49
N ARG A 140 -40.03 -10.93 0.63
CA ARG A 140 -41.16 -11.38 1.46
C ARG A 140 -41.59 -10.34 2.50
N GLY A 141 -40.84 -9.26 2.66
CA GLY A 141 -41.07 -8.26 3.72
C GLY A 141 -40.47 -8.67 5.07
N GLU A 142 -39.60 -9.68 5.10
CA GLU A 142 -38.87 -10.04 6.31
C GLU A 142 -37.92 -8.91 6.72
N LYS A 143 -37.84 -8.67 8.03
CA LYS A 143 -36.96 -7.62 8.56
C LYS A 143 -35.58 -8.19 8.85
N PRO A 144 -34.51 -7.53 8.39
CA PRO A 144 -33.16 -7.97 8.72
C PRO A 144 -32.87 -7.81 10.21
N VAL A 145 -32.09 -8.74 10.77
CA VAL A 145 -31.54 -8.64 12.13
C VAL A 145 -30.35 -7.68 12.22
N ALA A 146 -29.69 -7.42 11.09
CA ALA A 146 -28.67 -6.38 10.90
C ALA A 146 -28.57 -5.97 9.42
N CYS A 147 -28.41 -4.67 9.16
CA CYS A 147 -28.25 -4.14 7.79
C CYS A 147 -27.70 -2.71 7.69
N LYS A 148 -27.79 -1.92 8.79
CA LYS A 148 -27.51 -0.47 8.76
C LYS A 148 -26.02 -0.14 8.65
N THR A 149 -25.18 -0.86 9.39
CA THR A 149 -23.73 -0.67 9.41
C THR A 149 -23.02 -2.00 9.14
N GLU A 150 -21.76 -1.94 8.70
CA GLU A 150 -20.98 -3.17 8.50
C GLU A 150 -20.70 -3.82 9.87
N GLU A 151 -20.42 -2.99 10.87
CA GLU A 151 -20.16 -3.35 12.27
C GLU A 151 -21.31 -4.17 12.87
N ASP A 152 -22.56 -3.77 12.65
CA ASP A 152 -23.73 -4.51 13.14
C ASP A 152 -23.78 -5.94 12.57
N ILE A 153 -23.37 -6.14 11.32
CA ILE A 153 -23.39 -7.44 10.65
C ILE A 153 -22.30 -8.34 11.22
N TYR A 154 -21.07 -7.83 11.31
CA TYR A 154 -19.97 -8.58 11.93
C TYR A 154 -20.31 -8.95 13.38
N ALA A 155 -20.82 -8.00 14.17
CA ALA A 155 -21.22 -8.25 15.55
C ALA A 155 -22.29 -9.34 15.67
N LYS A 156 -23.30 -9.35 14.79
CA LYS A 156 -24.32 -10.42 14.77
C LYS A 156 -23.76 -11.78 14.38
N LEU A 157 -22.69 -11.81 13.58
CA LEU A 157 -21.98 -13.04 13.24
C LEU A 157 -20.93 -13.42 14.29
N GLY A 158 -20.79 -12.67 15.38
CA GLY A 158 -19.78 -12.91 16.41
C GLY A 158 -18.35 -12.71 15.87
N LEU A 159 -18.16 -11.69 15.05
CA LEU A 159 -16.87 -11.26 14.53
C LEU A 159 -16.62 -9.80 14.95
N PRO A 160 -15.37 -9.40 15.17
CA PRO A 160 -15.03 -7.99 15.26
C PRO A 160 -15.16 -7.33 13.87
N MET A 161 -15.16 -5.99 13.82
CA MET A 161 -15.25 -5.27 12.54
C MET A 161 -13.99 -5.53 11.70
N ILE A 162 -14.14 -6.12 10.52
CA ILE A 162 -12.99 -6.43 9.65
C ILE A 162 -12.76 -5.26 8.66
N PRO A 163 -11.62 -4.57 8.74
CA PRO A 163 -11.26 -3.51 7.79
C PRO A 163 -11.27 -4.02 6.34
N PRO A 164 -11.71 -3.22 5.36
CA PRO A 164 -11.77 -3.63 3.95
C PRO A 164 -10.46 -4.22 3.40
N THR A 165 -9.31 -3.67 3.80
CA THR A 165 -7.98 -4.12 3.38
C THR A 165 -7.64 -5.54 3.85
N MET A 166 -8.33 -6.07 4.86
CA MET A 166 -8.11 -7.42 5.39
C MET A 166 -9.04 -8.48 4.80
N ARG A 167 -10.01 -8.09 3.94
CA ARG A 167 -11.09 -8.96 3.45
C ARG A 167 -10.68 -9.78 2.22
N GLU A 168 -9.75 -10.71 2.42
CA GLU A 168 -9.16 -11.51 1.34
C GLU A 168 -9.16 -13.03 1.61
N ASP A 169 -9.92 -13.50 2.62
CA ASP A 169 -9.95 -14.90 3.08
C ASP A 169 -8.57 -15.45 3.45
N ARG A 170 -7.86 -14.71 4.29
CA ARG A 170 -6.48 -14.99 4.75
C ARG A 170 -6.42 -15.08 6.29
N GLY A 171 -7.49 -15.60 6.88
CA GLY A 171 -7.60 -15.82 8.33
C GLY A 171 -8.41 -14.76 9.09
N GLU A 172 -8.98 -13.75 8.41
CA GLU A 172 -9.77 -12.69 9.07
C GLU A 172 -11.03 -13.23 9.77
N MET A 173 -11.52 -14.41 9.37
CA MET A 173 -12.70 -15.07 9.94
C MET A 173 -12.47 -15.68 11.33
N GLU A 174 -11.20 -15.85 11.72
CA GLU A 174 -10.79 -16.42 12.99
C GLU A 174 -10.43 -15.34 14.03
N LEU A 175 -10.53 -14.06 13.65
CA LEU A 175 -10.24 -12.95 14.55
C LEU A 175 -11.22 -12.88 15.72
N THR A 176 -10.68 -12.78 16.92
CA THR A 176 -11.43 -12.43 18.14
C THR A 176 -11.48 -10.91 18.37
N GLU A 177 -10.47 -10.20 17.88
CA GLU A 177 -10.36 -8.74 17.91
C GLU A 177 -9.73 -8.23 16.61
N THR A 178 -10.04 -6.99 16.23
CA THR A 178 -9.42 -6.37 15.05
C THR A 178 -8.06 -5.81 15.44
N PRO A 179 -6.96 -6.27 14.83
CA PRO A 179 -5.64 -5.69 15.09
C PRO A 179 -5.61 -4.22 14.66
N ARG A 180 -4.92 -3.38 15.44
CA ARG A 180 -4.63 -2.00 15.05
C ARG A 180 -3.58 -2.00 13.93
N VAL A 181 -4.04 -2.08 12.70
CA VAL A 181 -3.19 -1.97 11.51
C VAL A 181 -2.69 -0.53 11.31
N ILE A 182 -1.55 -0.41 10.63
CA ILE A 182 -0.85 0.84 10.39
C ILE A 182 -1.71 1.86 9.61
N GLU A 183 -1.60 3.14 9.97
CA GLU A 183 -2.22 4.27 9.26
C GLU A 183 -1.17 5.24 8.72
N VAL A 184 -1.55 6.09 7.75
CA VAL A 184 -0.65 7.12 7.20
C VAL A 184 -0.11 8.04 8.30
N ALA A 185 -0.96 8.35 9.29
CA ALA A 185 -0.57 9.20 10.41
C ALA A 185 0.47 8.55 11.33
N ASP A 186 0.64 7.22 11.30
CA ASP A 186 1.65 6.54 12.10
C ASP A 186 3.07 6.70 11.53
N ILE A 187 3.21 7.02 10.24
CA ILE A 187 4.51 7.15 9.57
C ILE A 187 5.15 8.49 9.95
N LYS A 188 6.34 8.43 10.56
CA LYS A 188 7.09 9.58 11.10
C LYS A 188 8.48 9.76 10.50
N ALA A 189 8.93 8.86 9.63
CA ALA A 189 10.18 8.96 8.93
C ALA A 189 10.06 8.50 7.47
N GLU A 190 10.83 9.14 6.59
CA GLU A 190 11.09 8.70 5.21
C GLU A 190 12.55 8.26 5.15
N LEU A 191 12.79 6.98 4.83
CA LEU A 191 14.12 6.37 4.85
C LEU A 191 14.65 6.02 3.46
N HIS A 192 13.89 6.30 2.39
CA HIS A 192 14.33 6.13 1.01
C HIS A 192 13.92 7.33 0.14
N SER A 193 14.86 8.26 -0.07
CA SER A 193 14.64 9.45 -0.89
C SER A 193 15.86 9.84 -1.71
N HIS A 194 15.63 10.45 -2.87
CA HIS A 194 16.66 10.81 -3.84
C HIS A 194 16.68 12.31 -4.06
N THR A 195 17.85 12.86 -4.35
CA THR A 195 18.07 14.28 -4.61
C THR A 195 18.58 14.49 -6.02
N THR A 196 18.85 15.76 -6.36
CA THR A 196 19.57 16.12 -7.58
C THR A 196 21.01 15.62 -7.63
N ALA A 197 21.50 14.93 -6.59
CA ALA A 197 22.80 14.29 -6.61
C ALA A 197 22.80 13.01 -7.47
N SER A 198 21.71 12.23 -7.51
CA SER A 198 21.47 11.18 -8.51
C SER A 198 20.40 11.61 -9.54
N ASP A 199 19.20 11.06 -9.47
CA ASP A 199 18.12 11.24 -10.45
C ASP A 199 16.84 11.85 -9.87
N GLY A 200 16.85 12.22 -8.58
CA GLY A 200 15.83 13.04 -7.94
C GLY A 200 15.77 14.45 -8.52
N LYS A 201 14.68 15.17 -8.19
CA LYS A 201 14.36 16.52 -8.70
C LYS A 201 14.47 17.61 -7.66
N MET A 202 14.82 17.26 -6.43
CA MET A 202 14.88 18.18 -5.30
C MET A 202 16.31 18.30 -4.76
N SER A 203 16.66 19.49 -4.29
CA SER A 203 17.80 19.69 -3.40
C SER A 203 17.56 19.05 -2.02
N ILE A 204 18.63 18.94 -1.22
CA ILE A 204 18.55 18.47 0.17
C ILE A 204 17.56 19.34 0.97
N GLU A 205 17.65 20.66 0.79
CA GLU A 205 16.82 21.65 1.47
C GLU A 205 15.35 21.53 1.09
N GLU A 206 15.04 21.38 -0.20
CA GLU A 206 13.66 21.19 -0.69
C GLU A 206 13.06 19.88 -0.17
N SER A 207 13.80 18.77 -0.25
CA SER A 207 13.36 17.48 0.27
C SER A 207 13.07 17.55 1.77
N ALA A 208 13.95 18.17 2.56
CA ALA A 208 13.77 18.34 4.00
C ALA A 208 12.57 19.23 4.33
N ALA A 209 12.34 20.31 3.58
CA ALA A 209 11.19 21.20 3.78
C ALA A 209 9.87 20.47 3.53
N ILE A 210 9.78 19.65 2.47
CA ILE A 210 8.57 18.87 2.18
C ILE A 210 8.35 17.79 3.23
N ALA A 211 9.39 17.00 3.55
CA ALA A 211 9.32 15.97 4.59
C ALA A 211 8.85 16.56 5.94
N LYS A 212 9.41 17.69 6.35
CA LYS A 212 9.01 18.40 7.58
C LYS A 212 7.55 18.87 7.53
N SER A 213 7.10 19.42 6.40
CA SER A 213 5.70 19.88 6.26
C SER A 213 4.68 18.73 6.32
N ARG A 214 5.12 17.50 6.02
CA ARG A 214 4.33 16.27 6.16
C ARG A 214 4.40 15.67 7.58
N GLY A 215 5.16 16.27 8.49
CA GLY A 215 5.25 15.87 9.89
C GLY A 215 6.28 14.78 10.19
N PHE A 216 7.21 14.52 9.28
CA PHE A 216 8.32 13.59 9.54
C PHE A 216 9.36 14.23 10.46
N HIS A 217 9.83 13.46 11.45
CA HIS A 217 10.97 13.86 12.29
C HIS A 217 12.32 13.44 11.69
N THR A 218 12.33 12.53 10.72
CA THR A 218 13.56 12.03 10.09
C THR A 218 13.37 11.83 8.60
N LEU A 219 14.38 12.27 7.84
CA LEU A 219 14.51 12.07 6.41
C LEU A 219 15.91 11.48 6.14
N ALA A 220 15.98 10.28 5.55
CA ALA A 220 17.23 9.77 4.99
C ALA A 220 17.31 10.11 3.51
N ILE A 221 18.44 10.68 3.10
CA ILE A 221 18.76 10.95 1.70
C ILE A 221 19.66 9.82 1.23
N THR A 222 19.16 9.03 0.28
CA THR A 222 19.68 7.73 -0.12
C THR A 222 19.89 7.67 -1.64
N ASP A 223 20.53 8.69 -2.20
CA ASP A 223 20.88 8.71 -3.63
C ASP A 223 21.65 7.42 -4.06
N HIS A 224 21.44 7.03 -5.31
CA HIS A 224 21.95 5.77 -5.88
C HIS A 224 23.48 5.64 -5.87
N SER A 225 23.96 4.40 -5.72
CA SER A 225 25.37 4.04 -5.82
C SER A 225 25.94 3.99 -7.25
N GLN A 226 27.26 3.85 -7.37
CA GLN A 226 28.02 4.05 -8.61
C GLN A 226 27.59 3.20 -9.83
N SER A 227 27.10 1.97 -9.60
CA SER A 227 26.71 1.03 -10.65
C SER A 227 25.41 1.44 -11.36
N SER A 228 24.61 2.31 -10.74
CA SER A 228 23.39 2.87 -11.30
C SER A 228 23.68 4.07 -12.23
N ALA A 229 24.46 3.81 -13.30
CA ALA A 229 24.92 4.84 -14.24
C ALA A 229 23.77 5.61 -14.92
N VAL A 230 22.64 4.93 -15.23
CA VAL A 230 21.45 5.57 -15.83
C VAL A 230 20.81 6.59 -14.89
N ALA A 231 20.90 6.35 -13.58
CA ALA A 231 20.36 7.23 -12.56
C ALA A 231 21.40 8.27 -12.07
N GLY A 232 22.55 8.38 -12.75
CA GLY A 232 23.61 9.31 -12.33
C GLY A 232 24.26 8.95 -10.99
N GLY A 233 24.25 7.66 -10.63
CA GLY A 233 24.77 7.11 -9.38
C GLY A 233 26.14 7.67 -8.97
N LEU A 234 26.34 7.83 -7.67
CA LEU A 234 27.47 8.58 -7.12
C LEU A 234 28.74 7.71 -7.10
N SER A 235 29.86 8.22 -7.61
CA SER A 235 31.17 7.61 -7.30
C SER A 235 31.48 7.77 -5.81
N PRO A 236 32.39 6.96 -5.22
CA PRO A 236 32.82 7.11 -3.84
C PRO A 236 33.18 8.57 -3.46
N GLU A 237 33.90 9.29 -4.31
CA GLU A 237 34.28 10.67 -4.07
C GLU A 237 33.09 11.64 -4.10
N ARG A 238 32.09 11.37 -4.95
CA ARG A 238 30.85 12.14 -4.99
C ARG A 238 30.02 11.87 -3.73
N LEU A 239 29.95 10.61 -3.28
CA LEU A 239 29.21 10.25 -2.08
C LEU A 239 29.81 10.89 -0.83
N TYR A 240 31.13 10.85 -0.64
CA TYR A 240 31.78 11.56 0.48
C TYR A 240 31.48 13.07 0.50
N LYS A 241 31.48 13.72 -0.66
CA LYS A 241 31.08 15.14 -0.78
C LYS A 241 29.60 15.34 -0.43
N HIS A 242 28.74 14.43 -0.88
CA HIS A 242 27.30 14.49 -0.63
C HIS A 242 26.98 14.26 0.84
N ILE A 243 27.61 13.29 1.51
CA ILE A 243 27.50 13.07 2.96
C ILE A 243 27.86 14.36 3.73
N LYS A 244 28.95 15.03 3.35
CA LYS A 244 29.32 16.31 3.95
C LYS A 244 28.24 17.37 3.73
N ALA A 245 27.68 17.48 2.53
CA ALA A 245 26.61 18.42 2.23
C ALA A 245 25.35 18.15 3.07
N ILE A 246 24.93 16.89 3.19
CA ILE A 246 23.77 16.48 4.01
C ILE A 246 24.01 16.83 5.48
N ARG A 247 25.20 16.52 6.02
CA ARG A 247 25.55 16.85 7.41
C ARG A 247 25.55 18.37 7.66
N GLU A 248 25.99 19.17 6.69
CA GLU A 248 25.91 20.64 6.80
C GLU A 248 24.48 21.16 6.71
N ALA A 249 23.63 20.57 5.87
CA ALA A 249 22.21 20.91 5.81
C ALA A 249 21.49 20.55 7.12
N ASN A 250 21.76 19.37 7.68
CA ASN A 250 21.20 18.91 8.95
C ASN A 250 21.53 19.85 10.13
N LYS A 251 22.70 20.50 10.12
CA LYS A 251 23.06 21.51 11.14
C LYS A 251 22.25 22.80 11.02
N LYS A 252 21.78 23.14 9.82
CA LYS A 252 21.11 24.42 9.51
C LYS A 252 19.59 24.32 9.56
N ILE A 253 19.04 23.15 9.24
CA ILE A 253 17.60 22.92 9.14
C ILE A 253 17.10 22.37 10.46
N GLU A 254 16.32 23.17 11.18
CA GLU A 254 15.72 22.76 12.45
C GLU A 254 14.40 22.00 12.26
N GLY A 255 14.04 21.17 13.24
CA GLY A 255 12.74 20.50 13.31
C GLY A 255 12.58 19.24 12.45
N ILE A 256 13.66 18.79 11.80
CA ILE A 256 13.77 17.48 11.16
C ILE A 256 15.23 17.02 11.22
N THR A 257 15.47 15.72 11.42
CA THR A 257 16.82 15.13 11.28
C THR A 257 17.01 14.66 9.85
N ILE A 258 18.08 15.11 9.20
CA ILE A 258 18.45 14.72 7.85
C ILE A 258 19.67 13.81 7.92
N MET A 259 19.53 12.59 7.43
CA MET A 259 20.54 11.53 7.54
C MET A 259 21.22 11.28 6.19
N PRO A 260 22.56 11.28 6.13
CA PRO A 260 23.27 10.78 4.97
C PRO A 260 23.10 9.27 4.86
N GLY A 261 22.46 8.81 3.80
CA GLY A 261 22.38 7.40 3.42
C GLY A 261 22.76 7.17 1.97
N SER A 262 22.53 5.96 1.49
CA SER A 262 22.62 5.62 0.06
C SER A 262 21.74 4.41 -0.23
N GLU A 263 21.10 4.41 -1.40
CA GLU A 263 20.57 3.20 -2.00
C GLU A 263 21.72 2.50 -2.74
N VAL A 264 22.24 1.45 -2.10
CA VAL A 264 23.41 0.71 -2.55
C VAL A 264 22.96 -0.49 -3.38
N ASP A 265 23.44 -0.55 -4.62
CA ASP A 265 23.21 -1.68 -5.52
C ASP A 265 23.74 -2.98 -4.87
N ILE A 266 22.89 -4.00 -4.82
CA ILE A 266 23.30 -5.39 -4.55
C ILE A 266 23.76 -5.97 -5.87
N LEU A 267 25.05 -6.23 -6.06
CA LEU A 267 25.58 -6.78 -7.30
C LEU A 267 25.08 -8.22 -7.53
N VAL A 268 25.25 -8.74 -8.75
CA VAL A 268 24.71 -10.06 -9.15
C VAL A 268 25.26 -11.22 -8.32
N ASP A 269 26.42 -11.05 -7.69
CA ASP A 269 27.07 -12.01 -6.80
C ASP A 269 26.76 -11.77 -5.30
N GLY A 270 25.89 -10.81 -5.01
CA GLY A 270 25.45 -10.40 -3.68
C GLY A 270 26.41 -9.49 -2.92
N THR A 271 27.53 -9.04 -3.51
CA THR A 271 28.34 -7.97 -2.92
C THR A 271 27.63 -6.61 -3.03
N LEU A 272 28.02 -5.66 -2.18
CA LEU A 272 27.53 -4.29 -2.24
C LEU A 272 28.42 -3.44 -3.13
N ASP A 273 27.83 -2.42 -3.74
CA ASP A 273 28.47 -1.56 -4.73
C ASP A 273 29.42 -0.48 -4.15
N TYR A 274 29.65 -0.50 -2.83
CA TYR A 274 30.64 0.31 -2.12
C TYR A 274 31.46 -0.55 -1.15
N ASP A 275 32.65 -0.06 -0.79
CA ASP A 275 33.46 -0.65 0.27
C ASP A 275 32.94 -0.33 1.67
N ASP A 276 33.35 -1.16 2.63
CA ASP A 276 32.93 -1.06 4.03
C ASP A 276 33.30 0.29 4.67
N ASP A 277 34.46 0.87 4.31
CA ASP A 277 34.91 2.16 4.86
C ASP A 277 33.94 3.29 4.47
N LEU A 278 33.48 3.30 3.21
CA LEU A 278 32.48 4.25 2.74
C LEU A 278 31.10 3.97 3.34
N LEU A 279 30.67 2.70 3.39
CA LEU A 279 29.40 2.32 4.00
C LEU A 279 29.33 2.71 5.49
N ALA A 280 30.43 2.58 6.24
CA ALA A 280 30.53 2.98 7.64
C ALA A 280 30.37 4.50 7.89
N SER A 281 30.46 5.31 6.83
CA SER A 281 30.27 6.76 6.90
C SER A 281 28.80 7.20 6.75
N LEU A 282 27.92 6.27 6.37
CA LEU A 282 26.48 6.46 6.20
C LEU A 282 25.72 6.20 7.52
N ASP A 283 24.62 6.91 7.71
CA ASP A 283 23.67 6.69 8.81
C ASP A 283 22.57 5.68 8.43
N VAL A 284 22.30 5.50 7.12
CA VAL A 284 21.31 4.54 6.59
C VAL A 284 21.83 3.91 5.31
N VAL A 285 21.76 2.59 5.21
CA VAL A 285 22.09 1.83 4.00
C VAL A 285 20.85 1.04 3.57
N VAL A 286 20.29 1.44 2.43
CA VAL A 286 19.23 0.71 1.74
C VAL A 286 19.88 -0.11 0.65
N ALA A 287 19.89 -1.44 0.77
CA ALA A 287 20.48 -2.32 -0.22
C ALA A 287 19.40 -2.85 -1.17
N SER A 288 19.57 -2.64 -2.47
CA SER A 288 18.54 -2.91 -3.48
C SER A 288 19.09 -3.64 -4.69
N PRO A 289 18.36 -4.60 -5.29
CA PRO A 289 18.75 -5.16 -6.58
C PRO A 289 18.16 -4.34 -7.74
N HIS A 290 19.00 -3.77 -8.61
CA HIS A 290 18.53 -3.08 -9.83
C HIS A 290 18.83 -3.85 -11.12
N ALA A 291 19.86 -4.70 -11.12
CA ALA A 291 20.25 -5.56 -12.25
C ALA A 291 20.00 -7.05 -11.99
N GLY A 292 20.06 -7.90 -13.02
CA GLY A 292 19.97 -9.36 -12.87
C GLY A 292 18.63 -9.88 -12.32
N LEU A 293 17.54 -9.12 -12.49
CA LEU A 293 16.21 -9.37 -11.90
C LEU A 293 15.44 -10.56 -12.51
N ARG A 294 16.09 -11.36 -13.35
CA ARG A 294 15.58 -12.62 -13.91
C ARG A 294 16.37 -13.83 -13.42
N ALA A 295 17.18 -13.65 -12.37
CA ALA A 295 17.95 -14.72 -11.76
C ALA A 295 17.01 -15.84 -11.28
N LYS A 296 17.50 -17.09 -11.33
CA LYS A 296 16.72 -18.23 -10.83
C LYS A 296 16.50 -18.10 -9.32
N PRO A 297 15.40 -18.63 -8.76
CA PRO A 297 15.06 -18.47 -7.34
C PRO A 297 16.22 -18.71 -6.36
N LYS A 298 16.96 -19.81 -6.50
CA LYS A 298 18.14 -20.10 -5.64
C LYS A 298 19.25 -19.05 -5.74
N GLN A 299 19.47 -18.48 -6.92
CA GLN A 299 20.47 -17.42 -7.13
C GLN A 299 19.98 -16.09 -6.54
N ALA A 300 18.70 -15.77 -6.73
CA ALA A 300 18.07 -14.60 -6.12
C ALA A 300 18.16 -14.65 -4.60
N THR A 301 17.84 -15.82 -4.01
CA THR A 301 17.93 -16.07 -2.56
C THR A 301 19.35 -15.84 -2.07
N LYS A 302 20.35 -16.54 -2.63
CA LYS A 302 21.75 -16.38 -2.25
C LYS A 302 22.24 -14.93 -2.35
N ARG A 303 21.83 -14.21 -3.39
CA ARG A 303 22.20 -12.81 -3.61
C ARG A 303 21.65 -11.90 -2.51
N LEU A 304 20.37 -12.04 -2.17
CA LEU A 304 19.72 -11.23 -1.14
C LEU A 304 20.21 -11.61 0.26
N LEU A 305 20.41 -12.90 0.55
CA LEU A 305 20.97 -13.35 1.84
C LEU A 305 22.33 -12.71 2.11
N LYS A 306 23.23 -12.70 1.13
CA LYS A 306 24.55 -12.08 1.28
C LYS A 306 24.48 -10.58 1.57
N ALA A 307 23.49 -9.87 1.04
CA ALA A 307 23.26 -8.46 1.35
C ALA A 307 22.68 -8.28 2.77
N ILE A 308 21.74 -9.14 3.17
CA ILE A 308 21.13 -9.12 4.52
C ILE A 308 22.17 -9.43 5.60
N GLU A 309 23.08 -10.37 5.34
CA GLU A 309 24.17 -10.77 6.24
C GLU A 309 25.20 -9.64 6.47
N HIS A 310 25.22 -8.62 5.61
CA HIS A 310 26.21 -7.55 5.68
C HIS A 310 25.97 -6.63 6.90
N PRO A 311 26.97 -6.37 7.75
CA PRO A 311 26.79 -5.70 9.04
C PRO A 311 26.28 -4.25 8.96
N MET A 312 26.49 -3.61 7.81
CA MET A 312 26.11 -2.21 7.57
C MET A 312 24.76 -2.03 6.88
N VAL A 313 24.09 -3.12 6.45
CA VAL A 313 22.79 -3.02 5.78
C VAL A 313 21.69 -2.85 6.81
N HIS A 314 20.80 -1.89 6.56
CA HIS A 314 19.67 -1.58 7.43
C HIS A 314 18.35 -2.05 6.82
N ILE A 315 18.17 -1.81 5.52
CA ILE A 315 16.93 -2.04 4.80
C ILE A 315 17.25 -2.77 3.49
N ILE A 316 16.48 -3.80 3.15
CA ILE A 316 16.43 -4.30 1.76
C ILE A 316 15.35 -3.51 1.01
N GLY A 317 15.79 -2.61 0.14
CA GLY A 317 14.92 -1.76 -0.67
C GLY A 317 14.27 -2.54 -1.80
N HIS A 318 12.97 -2.29 -2.04
CA HIS A 318 12.10 -2.94 -3.02
C HIS A 318 12.61 -4.33 -3.45
N PRO A 319 12.52 -5.34 -2.55
CA PRO A 319 13.42 -6.50 -2.56
C PRO A 319 13.41 -7.35 -3.84
N THR A 320 12.32 -7.31 -4.60
CA THR A 320 12.20 -8.06 -5.86
C THR A 320 12.62 -7.24 -7.07
N GLY A 321 12.64 -5.91 -6.96
CA GLY A 321 12.80 -5.00 -8.07
C GLY A 321 11.65 -5.11 -9.09
N ARG A 322 10.46 -5.58 -8.69
CA ARG A 322 9.32 -5.74 -9.61
C ARG A 322 8.80 -4.40 -10.11
N LEU A 323 8.14 -4.45 -11.26
CA LEU A 323 7.26 -3.40 -11.77
C LEU A 323 5.94 -4.07 -12.17
N ILE A 324 4.85 -3.67 -11.54
CA ILE A 324 3.52 -4.26 -11.70
C ILE A 324 3.13 -4.26 -13.20
N GLU A 325 2.64 -5.40 -13.69
CA GLU A 325 2.31 -5.67 -15.11
C GLU A 325 3.44 -5.49 -16.13
N ARG A 326 4.70 -5.28 -15.71
CA ARG A 326 5.85 -5.06 -16.62
C ARG A 326 7.03 -5.97 -16.38
N ARG A 327 7.42 -6.15 -15.12
CA ARG A 327 8.60 -6.94 -14.71
C ARG A 327 8.28 -7.70 -13.42
N PRO A 328 8.28 -9.04 -13.42
CA PRO A 328 7.94 -9.81 -12.22
C PRO A 328 8.94 -9.65 -11.06
N GLY A 329 10.21 -9.33 -11.37
CA GLY A 329 11.28 -9.20 -10.38
C GLY A 329 11.90 -10.54 -9.97
N LEU A 330 12.75 -10.49 -8.94
CA LEU A 330 13.30 -11.67 -8.26
C LEU A 330 12.21 -12.44 -7.53
N ASP A 331 12.41 -13.76 -7.42
CA ASP A 331 11.53 -14.68 -6.70
C ASP A 331 12.36 -15.55 -5.74
N PRO A 332 12.88 -14.98 -4.63
CA PRO A 332 13.70 -15.71 -3.67
C PRO A 332 12.86 -16.65 -2.80
N ASP A 333 13.52 -17.54 -2.06
CA ASP A 333 12.88 -18.27 -0.96
C ASP A 333 12.59 -17.31 0.20
N TRP A 334 11.35 -16.87 0.30
CA TRP A 334 10.95 -15.88 1.31
C TRP A 334 11.14 -16.35 2.75
N ASN A 335 11.03 -17.65 3.04
CA ASN A 335 11.27 -18.14 4.39
C ASN A 335 12.73 -17.97 4.79
N GLU A 336 13.66 -18.24 3.87
CA GLU A 336 15.09 -17.97 4.09
C GLU A 336 15.36 -16.46 4.26
N ILE A 337 14.74 -15.62 3.42
CA ILE A 337 14.86 -14.16 3.52
C ILE A 337 14.35 -13.63 4.86
N PHE A 338 13.19 -14.10 5.34
CA PHE A 338 12.63 -13.67 6.61
C PHE A 338 13.50 -14.10 7.80
N ALA A 339 14.00 -15.34 7.79
CA ALA A 339 14.89 -15.83 8.83
C ALA A 339 16.17 -14.97 8.92
N ALA A 340 16.80 -14.69 7.78
CA ALA A 340 17.99 -13.85 7.73
C ALA A 340 17.70 -12.40 8.14
N ALA A 341 16.57 -11.82 7.70
CA ALA A 341 16.19 -10.46 8.07
C ALA A 341 15.99 -10.31 9.59
N ILE A 342 15.46 -11.35 10.25
CA ILE A 342 15.31 -11.37 11.71
C ILE A 342 16.68 -11.56 12.39
N GLU A 343 17.46 -12.56 11.96
CA GLU A 343 18.78 -12.88 12.54
C GLU A 343 19.73 -11.69 12.46
N HIS A 344 19.79 -11.07 11.28
CA HIS A 344 20.62 -9.92 11.01
C HIS A 344 19.91 -8.61 11.26
N ASP A 345 18.74 -8.59 11.91
CA ASP A 345 18.00 -7.38 12.28
C ASP A 345 17.94 -6.30 11.16
N VAL A 346 17.53 -6.72 9.96
CA VAL A 346 17.37 -5.92 8.74
C VAL A 346 15.88 -5.78 8.42
N ALA A 347 15.43 -4.57 8.06
CA ALA A 347 14.04 -4.34 7.66
C ALA A 347 13.82 -4.67 6.17
N LEU A 348 12.60 -5.13 5.84
CA LEU A 348 12.18 -5.33 4.45
C LEU A 348 11.28 -4.18 4.01
N GLU A 349 11.61 -3.53 2.91
CA GLU A 349 10.88 -2.35 2.43
C GLU A 349 9.56 -2.73 1.75
N ILE A 350 8.50 -1.96 2.02
CA ILE A 350 7.34 -1.72 1.18
C ILE A 350 7.55 -0.37 0.49
N ASN A 351 8.01 -0.43 -0.75
CA ASN A 351 8.14 0.73 -1.61
C ASN A 351 6.76 1.21 -2.04
N CYS A 352 6.42 2.46 -1.70
CA CYS A 352 5.08 2.99 -1.89
C CYS A 352 4.75 3.34 -3.35
N HIS A 353 5.75 3.44 -4.22
CA HIS A 353 5.53 3.86 -5.61
C HIS A 353 4.50 2.92 -6.26
N TRP A 354 3.44 3.50 -6.84
CA TRP A 354 2.26 2.77 -7.32
C TRP A 354 2.58 1.73 -8.42
N MET A 355 3.69 1.89 -9.13
CA MET A 355 4.18 0.89 -10.10
C MET A 355 4.96 -0.27 -9.47
N ARG A 356 5.40 -0.15 -8.22
CA ARG A 356 6.23 -1.14 -7.52
C ARG A 356 5.42 -1.92 -6.50
N LEU A 357 4.93 -1.23 -5.46
CA LEU A 357 4.31 -1.83 -4.26
C LEU A 357 5.07 -3.07 -3.81
N ASP A 358 6.38 -2.91 -3.63
CA ASP A 358 7.31 -4.01 -3.36
C ASP A 358 7.96 -3.73 -2.03
N LEU A 359 7.64 -4.45 -0.96
CA LEU A 359 7.06 -5.79 -0.90
C LEU A 359 5.54 -5.90 -1.16
N ARG A 360 5.14 -6.96 -1.88
CA ARG A 360 3.72 -7.28 -2.15
C ARG A 360 2.98 -7.74 -0.88
N ASP A 361 1.68 -7.47 -0.81
CA ASP A 361 0.84 -7.68 0.39
C ASP A 361 0.92 -9.10 1.00
N THR A 362 0.98 -10.15 0.19
CA THR A 362 1.11 -11.54 0.66
C THR A 362 2.44 -11.82 1.33
N HIS A 363 3.53 -11.23 0.82
CA HIS A 363 4.84 -11.35 1.44
C HIS A 363 4.93 -10.46 2.69
N VAL A 364 4.28 -9.29 2.69
CA VAL A 364 4.14 -8.48 3.92
C VAL A 364 3.43 -9.30 5.00
N ARG A 365 2.34 -10.00 4.65
CA ARG A 365 1.64 -10.86 5.61
C ARG A 365 2.56 -11.94 6.18
N ALA A 366 3.27 -12.66 5.31
CA ALA A 366 4.19 -13.69 5.75
C ALA A 366 5.36 -13.14 6.59
N ALA A 367 5.86 -11.96 6.26
CA ALA A 367 6.90 -11.27 7.02
C ALA A 367 6.41 -10.84 8.42
N VAL A 368 5.18 -10.33 8.53
CA VAL A 368 4.54 -9.99 9.81
C VAL A 368 4.35 -11.25 10.66
N ASP A 369 3.83 -12.34 10.08
CA ASP A 369 3.65 -13.61 10.78
C ASP A 369 5.00 -14.21 11.26
N ALA A 370 6.08 -14.01 10.48
CA ALA A 370 7.44 -14.42 10.86
C ALA A 370 8.09 -13.52 11.93
N GLY A 371 7.60 -12.29 12.10
CA GLY A 371 8.13 -11.31 13.05
C GLY A 371 9.21 -10.37 12.48
N CYS A 372 9.31 -10.24 11.16
CA CYS A 372 10.22 -9.31 10.50
C CYS A 372 9.88 -7.84 10.84
N LYS A 373 10.91 -6.99 10.77
CA LYS A 373 10.73 -5.53 10.71
C LYS A 373 10.41 -5.12 9.27
N ILE A 374 9.49 -4.17 9.11
CA ILE A 374 9.11 -3.61 7.82
C ILE A 374 9.51 -2.13 7.77
N ALA A 375 9.92 -1.66 6.60
CA ALA A 375 10.03 -0.24 6.29
C ALA A 375 8.95 0.14 5.26
N ILE A 376 8.35 1.32 5.37
CA ILE A 376 7.41 1.86 4.37
C ILE A 376 7.96 3.18 3.89
N ASP A 377 8.51 3.18 2.68
CA ASP A 377 9.24 4.32 2.13
C ASP A 377 8.73 4.68 0.73
N CYS A 378 8.78 5.96 0.37
CA CYS A 378 8.17 6.43 -0.88
C CYS A 378 9.08 6.35 -2.10
N ASP A 379 10.38 6.10 -1.90
CA ASP A 379 11.38 6.12 -2.99
C ASP A 379 11.31 7.45 -3.74
N VAL A 380 11.43 8.53 -2.97
CA VAL A 380 11.02 9.87 -3.37
C VAL A 380 11.99 10.44 -4.40
N HIS A 381 11.53 10.72 -5.61
CA HIS A 381 12.30 11.42 -6.64
C HIS A 381 11.72 12.81 -6.96
N HIS A 382 10.43 13.02 -6.70
CA HIS A 382 9.68 14.23 -6.95
C HIS A 382 8.77 14.59 -5.75
N PRO A 383 8.44 15.88 -5.53
CA PRO A 383 7.54 16.30 -4.44
C PRO A 383 6.22 15.54 -4.29
N TYR A 384 5.65 15.03 -5.39
CA TYR A 384 4.38 14.29 -5.38
C TYR A 384 4.53 12.81 -5.01
N ASP A 385 5.75 12.27 -4.97
CA ASP A 385 5.96 10.84 -4.65
C ASP A 385 5.58 10.52 -3.22
N TYR A 386 5.69 11.49 -2.30
CA TYR A 386 5.18 11.37 -0.95
C TYR A 386 3.67 11.08 -0.88
N ASP A 387 2.89 11.45 -1.91
CA ASP A 387 1.46 11.14 -1.94
C ASP A 387 1.21 9.64 -2.16
N ASN A 388 2.22 8.90 -2.64
CA ASN A 388 2.16 7.45 -2.78
C ASN A 388 2.17 6.72 -1.44
N LEU A 389 2.53 7.37 -0.32
CA LEU A 389 2.56 6.76 1.01
C LEU A 389 1.27 6.00 1.35
N ARG A 390 0.12 6.51 0.90
CA ARG A 390 -1.19 5.86 1.04
C ARG A 390 -1.21 4.42 0.48
N PHE A 391 -0.50 4.16 -0.61
CA PHE A 391 -0.44 2.84 -1.26
C PHE A 391 0.45 1.87 -0.49
N GLY A 392 1.59 2.33 0.03
CA GLY A 392 2.44 1.53 0.91
C GLY A 392 1.71 1.16 2.20
N VAL A 393 1.04 2.13 2.84
CA VAL A 393 0.20 1.89 4.03
C VAL A 393 -0.93 0.92 3.74
N MET A 394 -1.68 1.09 2.63
CA MET A 394 -2.72 0.12 2.24
C MET A 394 -2.13 -1.28 2.04
N THR A 395 -0.95 -1.40 1.43
CA THR A 395 -0.24 -2.69 1.27
C THR A 395 0.13 -3.28 2.62
N GLY A 396 0.63 -2.46 3.56
CA GLY A 396 0.88 -2.83 4.95
C GLY A 396 -0.37 -3.34 5.66
N GLN A 397 -1.50 -2.63 5.55
CA GLN A 397 -2.78 -3.02 6.15
C GLN A 397 -3.29 -4.36 5.59
N ARG A 398 -3.13 -4.59 4.28
CA ARG A 398 -3.46 -5.89 3.64
C ARG A 398 -2.58 -7.03 4.16
N GLY A 399 -1.34 -6.72 4.51
CA GLY A 399 -0.41 -7.62 5.22
C GLY A 399 -0.61 -7.69 6.73
N TRP A 400 -1.61 -6.99 7.28
CA TRP A 400 -1.90 -6.89 8.73
C TRP A 400 -0.75 -6.28 9.54
N LEU A 401 0.05 -5.44 8.90
CA LEU A 401 1.16 -4.75 9.55
C LEU A 401 0.63 -3.79 10.64
N THR A 402 1.12 -3.97 11.85
CA THR A 402 0.88 -3.08 12.99
C THR A 402 2.02 -2.04 13.09
N PRO A 403 1.77 -0.86 13.69
CA PRO A 403 2.80 0.18 13.80
C PRO A 403 4.09 -0.30 14.47
N ASP A 404 4.03 -1.11 15.53
CA ASP A 404 5.22 -1.57 16.28
C ASP A 404 6.25 -2.33 15.44
N ARG A 405 5.81 -2.95 14.33
CA ARG A 405 6.67 -3.68 13.38
C ARG A 405 7.19 -2.83 12.22
N CYS A 406 6.74 -1.59 12.09
CA CYS A 406 7.16 -0.66 11.06
C CYS A 406 8.14 0.36 11.61
N ILE A 407 9.40 0.32 11.15
CA ILE A 407 10.48 1.17 11.68
C ILE A 407 10.22 2.67 11.47
N ASN A 408 9.46 3.02 10.42
CA ASN A 408 9.10 4.40 10.10
C ASN A 408 8.12 5.02 11.12
N THR A 409 7.51 4.21 12.00
CA THR A 409 6.56 4.70 13.02
C THR A 409 7.20 4.97 14.37
N TRP A 410 8.43 4.48 14.57
CA TRP A 410 9.15 4.65 15.82
C TRP A 410 9.46 6.12 16.05
N ASP A 411 9.51 6.51 17.33
CA ASP A 411 10.02 7.83 17.67
C ASP A 411 11.49 7.99 17.24
N ALA A 412 11.91 9.24 17.08
CA ALA A 412 13.26 9.57 16.60
C ALA A 412 14.37 8.89 17.42
N SER A 413 14.22 8.82 18.75
CA SER A 413 15.27 8.25 19.61
C SER A 413 15.43 6.75 19.39
N THR A 414 14.32 6.02 19.30
CA THR A 414 14.30 4.58 19.03
C THR A 414 14.85 4.26 17.65
N LEU A 415 14.39 4.99 16.62
CA LEU A 415 14.86 4.82 15.25
C LEU A 415 16.37 5.09 15.12
N HIS A 416 16.85 6.21 15.67
CA HIS A 416 18.26 6.58 15.55
C HIS A 416 19.17 5.63 16.33
N ALA A 417 18.71 5.09 17.47
CA ALA A 417 19.46 4.09 18.22
C ALA A 417 19.59 2.78 17.43
N TRP A 418 18.52 2.33 16.78
CA TRP A 418 18.54 1.14 15.95
C TRP A 418 19.48 1.30 14.75
N LEU A 419 19.38 2.41 14.00
CA LEU A 419 20.29 2.70 12.89
C LEU A 419 21.76 2.70 13.35
N LYS A 420 22.06 3.31 14.50
CA LYS A 420 23.43 3.33 15.04
C LYS A 420 23.95 1.99 15.54
N SER A 421 23.08 1.00 15.76
CA SER A 421 23.47 -0.33 16.25
C SER A 421 24.11 -1.21 15.17
N LYS A 422 23.93 -0.84 13.90
CA LYS A 422 24.56 -1.44 12.71
C LYS A 422 25.84 -0.69 12.38
N ARG A 423 27.00 -1.22 12.78
CA ARG A 423 28.33 -0.64 12.50
C ARG A 423 29.38 -1.71 12.32
#